data_AF-A0AAN8XE14-F1
#
_entry.id   AF-A0AAN8XE14-F1
#
_cell.length_a   1.000
_cell.length_b   1.000
_cell.length_c   1.000
_cell.angle_alpha   90.00
_cell.angle_beta   90.00
_cell.angle_gamma   90.00
#
_symmetry.space_group_name_H-M   'P 1'
#
loop_
_entity.id
_entity.type
_entity.pdbx_description
1 polymer ?
#
loop_
_entity_poly.entity_id
_entity_poly.type
_entity_poly.pdbx_seq_one_letter_code
_entity_poly.pdbx_strand_id
1 'polypeptide(L)'
;MGLTFNIKALCTLSGALKLVEICLAFICIALLRHYDLHFGSASWTDSQSLADRKLVGIIAIGSSILISFPLLVGYIFFAHSSNLLEVLFCFTACVMNVAGGALAIENYQDGGDSEHVKAGMAMGSMMVINALVYLIDAGTGTIANRNL
;
A
#
# COMPACT_ATOMS: atom_id res chain seq x y z
N MET A 1 -25.38 -20.71 -2.54
CA MET A 1 -25.05 -19.96 -1.31
C MET A 1 -25.27 -18.49 -1.64
N GLY A 2 -26.25 -17.85 -1.00
CA GLY A 2 -26.69 -16.50 -1.39
C GLY A 2 -25.63 -15.45 -1.05
N LEU A 3 -25.29 -14.60 -2.04
CA LEU A 3 -24.54 -13.37 -1.81
C LEU A 3 -25.33 -12.51 -0.82
N THR A 4 -24.87 -12.45 0.43
CA THR A 4 -25.50 -11.59 1.44
C THR A 4 -24.67 -10.31 1.51
N PHE A 5 -25.14 -9.24 0.86
CA PHE A 5 -24.48 -7.94 0.86
C PHE A 5 -24.55 -7.33 2.27
N ASN A 6 -23.52 -7.59 3.08
CA ASN A 6 -23.53 -7.19 4.48
C ASN A 6 -22.71 -5.90 4.66
N ILE A 7 -23.32 -4.75 4.40
CA ILE A 7 -22.69 -3.42 4.54
C ILE A 7 -22.14 -3.19 5.96
N LYS A 8 -22.69 -3.86 6.98
CA LYS A 8 -22.14 -3.83 8.35
C LYS A 8 -20.72 -4.40 8.45
N ALA A 9 -20.30 -5.27 7.53
CA ALA A 9 -18.94 -5.79 7.46
C ALA A 9 -17.91 -4.74 6.99
N LEU A 10 -18.35 -3.63 6.38
CA LEU A 10 -17.47 -2.49 6.07
C LEU A 10 -17.18 -1.61 7.30
N CYS A 11 -18.05 -1.66 8.33
CA CYS A 11 -17.86 -0.94 9.58
C CYS A 11 -17.14 -1.75 10.66
N THR A 12 -16.65 -2.96 10.37
CA THR A 12 -15.72 -3.67 11.26
C THR A 12 -14.32 -3.08 11.14
N LEU A 13 -13.51 -3.26 12.18
CA LEU A 13 -12.15 -2.70 12.25
C LEU A 13 -11.31 -3.04 11.01
N SER A 14 -11.32 -4.31 10.57
CA SER A 14 -10.60 -4.75 9.36
C SER A 14 -11.22 -4.24 8.04
N GLY A 15 -12.54 -4.04 7.98
CA GLY A 15 -13.18 -3.43 6.81
C GLY A 15 -12.79 -1.96 6.65
N ALA A 16 -12.77 -1.21 7.75
CA ALA A 16 -12.34 0.18 7.78
C ALA A 16 -10.85 0.35 7.46
N LEU A 17 -9.98 -0.56 7.96
CA LEU A 17 -8.55 -0.56 7.65
C LEU A 17 -8.30 -0.74 6.14
N LYS A 18 -8.98 -1.70 5.49
CA LYS A 18 -8.87 -1.89 4.03
C LYS A 18 -9.31 -0.67 3.22
N LEU A 19 -10.35 0.04 3.68
CA LEU A 19 -10.75 1.30 3.05
C LEU A 19 -9.66 2.37 3.20
N VAL A 20 -9.02 2.46 4.37
CA VAL A 20 -7.90 3.40 4.59
C VAL A 20 -6.71 3.05 3.70
N GLU A 21 -6.34 1.78 3.58
CA GLU A 21 -5.27 1.32 2.68
C GLU A 21 -5.55 1.69 1.21
N ILE A 22 -6.77 1.46 0.76
CA ILE A 22 -7.20 1.81 -0.61
C ILE A 22 -7.14 3.32 -0.82
N CYS A 23 -7.64 4.11 0.13
CA CYS A 23 -7.57 5.57 0.06
C CYS A 23 -6.12 6.08 0.01
N LEU A 24 -5.23 5.53 0.85
CA LEU A 24 -3.81 5.87 0.85
C LEU A 24 -3.15 5.50 -0.49
N ALA A 25 -3.47 4.32 -1.03
CA ALA A 25 -2.95 3.91 -2.33
C ALA A 25 -3.43 4.83 -3.48
N PHE A 26 -4.69 5.28 -3.45
CA PHE A 26 -5.19 6.26 -4.42
C PHE A 26 -4.49 7.62 -4.29
N ILE A 27 -4.18 8.08 -3.07
CA ILE A 27 -3.43 9.31 -2.87
C ILE A 27 -2.01 9.17 -3.44
N CYS A 28 -1.34 8.03 -3.22
CA CYS A 28 -0.03 7.75 -3.81
C CYS A 28 -0.08 7.76 -5.35
N ILE A 29 -1.10 7.17 -5.97
CA ILE A 29 -1.29 7.22 -7.44
C ILE A 29 -1.55 8.65 -7.92
N ALA A 30 -2.39 9.40 -7.21
CA ALA A 30 -2.70 10.79 -7.57
C ALA A 30 -1.44 11.66 -7.52
N LEU A 31 -0.62 11.51 -6.47
CA LEU A 31 0.66 12.19 -6.37
C LEU A 31 1.62 11.77 -7.49
N LEU A 32 1.70 10.46 -7.79
CA LEU A 32 2.56 9.93 -8.86
C LEU A 32 2.21 10.52 -10.22
N ARG A 33 0.91 10.57 -10.52
CA ARG A 33 0.43 11.02 -11.82
C ARG A 33 0.39 12.54 -11.96
N HIS A 34 0.15 13.27 -10.86
CA HIS A 34 0.07 14.73 -10.91
C HIS A 34 1.44 15.39 -10.96
N TYR A 35 2.42 14.84 -10.24
CA TYR A 35 3.77 15.42 -10.14
C TYR A 35 4.83 14.69 -10.99
N ASP A 36 4.43 13.70 -11.80
CA ASP A 36 5.28 12.83 -12.63
C ASP A 36 6.52 12.35 -11.86
N LEU A 37 6.26 11.81 -10.66
CA LEU A 37 7.31 11.44 -9.72
C LEU A 37 8.04 10.18 -10.17
N HIS A 38 9.34 10.17 -9.94
CA HIS A 38 10.27 9.11 -10.29
C HIS A 38 10.81 8.47 -9.01
N PHE A 39 11.08 7.16 -9.05
CA PHE A 39 11.67 6.41 -7.93
C PHE A 39 13.17 6.15 -8.15
N GLY A 40 13.93 7.14 -8.63
CA GLY A 40 15.37 7.01 -8.86
C GLY A 40 16.00 8.24 -9.51
N SER A 41 17.19 8.61 -9.02
CA SER A 41 17.96 9.78 -9.46
C SER A 41 19.09 9.31 -10.36
N ALA A 42 19.22 9.93 -11.52
CA ALA A 42 20.14 9.52 -12.56
C ALA A 42 21.60 9.58 -12.10
N SER A 43 22.21 8.42 -11.83
CA SER A 43 23.65 8.26 -11.98
C SER A 43 23.90 7.73 -13.39
N TRP A 44 24.68 8.47 -14.18
CA TRP A 44 24.99 8.22 -15.60
C TRP A 44 25.68 6.88 -15.89
N THR A 45 25.99 6.11 -14.84
CA THR A 45 26.76 4.87 -14.88
C THR A 45 25.91 3.60 -14.79
N ASP A 46 24.61 3.68 -14.49
CA ASP A 46 23.80 2.46 -14.28
C ASP A 46 22.32 2.64 -14.63
N SER A 47 22.02 2.71 -15.93
CA SER A 47 20.67 2.83 -16.47
C SER A 47 19.74 1.63 -16.17
N GLN A 48 20.30 0.48 -15.78
CA GLN A 48 19.53 -0.73 -15.45
C GLN A 48 18.93 -0.62 -14.04
N SER A 49 19.73 -0.24 -13.02
CA SER A 49 19.20 -0.11 -11.66
C SER A 49 18.16 1.00 -11.50
N LEU A 50 18.20 2.01 -12.36
CA LEU A 50 17.18 3.07 -12.46
C LEU A 50 15.80 2.54 -12.90
N ALA A 51 15.78 1.68 -13.91
CA ALA A 51 14.56 1.07 -14.40
C ALA A 51 13.96 0.13 -13.33
N ASP A 52 14.81 -0.66 -12.68
CA ASP A 52 14.39 -1.59 -11.63
C ASP A 52 13.80 -0.86 -10.42
N ARG A 53 14.43 0.22 -9.95
CA ARG A 53 13.90 1.04 -8.84
C ARG A 53 12.55 1.68 -9.17
N LYS A 54 12.38 2.20 -10.41
CA LYS A 54 11.10 2.72 -10.90
C LYS A 54 10.02 1.64 -10.93
N LEU A 55 10.35 0.45 -11.43
CA LEU A 55 9.43 -0.68 -11.47
C LEU A 55 9.02 -1.12 -10.06
N VAL A 56 9.96 -1.22 -9.12
CA VAL A 56 9.65 -1.58 -7.73
C VAL A 56 8.69 -0.59 -7.07
N GLY A 57 8.89 0.73 -7.24
CA GLY A 57 7.99 1.74 -6.70
C GLY A 57 6.58 1.69 -7.29
N ILE A 58 6.47 1.55 -8.61
CA ILE A 58 5.18 1.43 -9.31
C ILE A 58 4.47 0.13 -8.91
N ILE A 59 5.20 -0.98 -8.84
CA ILE A 59 4.66 -2.28 -8.45
C ILE A 59 4.17 -2.23 -7.00
N ALA A 60 4.88 -1.57 -6.08
CA ALA A 60 4.46 -1.43 -4.69
C ALA A 60 3.12 -0.69 -4.57
N ILE A 61 2.95 0.42 -5.29
CA ILE A 61 1.68 1.18 -5.31
C ILE A 61 0.57 0.34 -5.95
N GLY A 62 0.85 -0.31 -7.09
CA GLY A 62 -0.12 -1.15 -7.80
C GLY A 62 -0.54 -2.39 -7.01
N SER A 63 0.40 -3.04 -6.31
CA SER A 63 0.14 -4.23 -5.50
C SER A 63 -0.74 -3.91 -4.31
N SER A 64 -0.63 -2.71 -3.74
CA SER A 64 -1.48 -2.25 -2.63
C SER A 64 -2.96 -2.33 -3.00
N ILE A 65 -3.33 -1.81 -4.18
CA ILE A 65 -4.71 -1.85 -4.67
C ILE A 65 -5.12 -3.27 -5.04
N LEU A 66 -4.26 -4.02 -5.73
CA LEU A 66 -4.55 -5.39 -6.14
C LEU A 66 -4.70 -6.35 -4.98
N ILE A 67 -4.12 -6.07 -3.81
CA ILE A 67 -4.25 -6.88 -2.61
C ILE A 67 -5.46 -6.45 -1.80
N SER A 68 -5.63 -5.15 -1.51
CA SER A 68 -6.74 -4.67 -0.66
C SER A 68 -8.11 -4.82 -1.33
N PHE A 69 -8.22 -4.72 -2.67
CA PHE A 69 -9.51 -4.80 -3.36
C PHE A 69 -10.15 -6.20 -3.34
N PRO A 70 -9.46 -7.31 -3.72
CA PRO A 70 -10.00 -8.66 -3.58
C PRO A 70 -10.27 -9.05 -2.13
N LEU A 71 -9.44 -8.56 -1.20
CA LEU A 71 -9.61 -8.75 0.24
C LEU A 71 -10.87 -8.06 0.78
N LEU A 72 -11.21 -6.88 0.27
CA LEU A 72 -12.46 -6.18 0.57
C LEU A 72 -13.67 -6.93 -0.01
N VAL A 73 -13.58 -7.40 -1.26
CA VAL A 73 -14.60 -8.24 -1.90
C VAL A 73 -14.79 -9.55 -1.12
N GLY A 74 -13.70 -10.18 -0.67
CA GLY A 74 -13.72 -11.35 0.20
C GLY A 74 -14.52 -11.11 1.48
N TYR A 75 -14.28 -10.00 2.18
CA TYR A 75 -15.05 -9.63 3.38
C TYR A 75 -16.53 -9.35 3.11
N ILE A 76 -16.87 -8.78 1.96
CA ILE A 76 -18.27 -8.44 1.61
C ILE A 76 -19.07 -9.70 1.24
N PHE A 77 -18.45 -10.66 0.55
CA PHE A 77 -19.16 -11.80 -0.05
C PHE A 77 -18.94 -13.15 0.64
N PHE A 78 -17.84 -13.34 1.38
CA PHE A 78 -17.51 -14.61 2.03
C PHE A 78 -17.40 -14.44 3.55
N ALA A 79 -18.22 -15.18 4.29
CA ALA A 79 -18.22 -15.17 5.76
C ALA A 79 -17.03 -15.92 6.40
N HIS A 80 -16.16 -16.55 5.59
CA HIS A 80 -15.04 -17.36 6.07
C HIS A 80 -13.80 -17.11 5.18
N SER A 81 -13.04 -16.06 5.49
CA SER A 81 -11.69 -15.83 4.96
C SER A 81 -10.68 -16.59 5.82
N SER A 82 -9.70 -17.25 5.21
CA SER A 82 -8.60 -17.87 5.96
C SER A 82 -7.66 -16.79 6.50
N ASN A 83 -7.73 -16.54 7.81
CA ASN A 83 -6.96 -15.47 8.50
C ASN A 83 -5.45 -15.50 8.17
N LEU A 84 -4.85 -16.68 7.99
CA LEU A 84 -3.42 -16.79 7.66
C LEU A 84 -3.07 -16.24 6.28
N LEU A 85 -3.94 -16.46 5.28
CA LEU A 85 -3.70 -16.00 3.92
C LEU A 85 -3.76 -14.47 3.84
N GLU A 86 -4.73 -13.88 4.56
CA GLU A 86 -4.89 -12.44 4.70
C GLU A 86 -3.67 -11.79 5.36
N VAL A 87 -3.19 -12.37 6.46
CA VAL A 87 -1.97 -11.91 7.13
C VAL A 87 -0.75 -11.95 6.21
N LEU A 88 -0.57 -13.03 5.44
CA LEU A 88 0.55 -13.15 4.50
C LEU A 88 0.47 -12.08 3.39
N PHE A 89 -0.71 -11.84 2.84
CA PHE A 89 -0.89 -10.82 1.80
C PHE A 89 -0.67 -9.41 2.34
N CYS A 90 -1.23 -9.07 3.50
CA CYS A 90 -0.99 -7.77 4.15
C CYS A 90 0.49 -7.60 4.52
N PHE A 91 1.17 -8.65 4.98
CA PHE A 91 2.60 -8.61 5.26
C PHE A 91 3.45 -8.36 4.01
N THR A 92 3.15 -9.04 2.88
CA THR A 92 3.85 -8.78 1.62
C THR A 92 3.59 -7.36 1.11
N ALA A 93 2.35 -6.87 1.20
CA ALA A 93 1.99 -5.49 0.84
C ALA A 93 2.71 -4.46 1.73
N CYS A 94 2.86 -4.75 3.03
CA CYS A 94 3.64 -3.93 3.96
C CYS A 94 5.11 -3.83 3.51
N VAL A 95 5.79 -4.97 3.32
CA VAL A 95 7.22 -4.98 2.94
C VAL A 95 7.45 -4.24 1.62
N MET A 96 6.57 -4.43 0.63
CA MET A 96 6.68 -3.73 -0.65
C MET A 96 6.44 -2.22 -0.54
N ASN A 97 5.47 -1.77 0.26
CA ASN A 97 5.25 -0.34 0.50
C ASN A 97 6.39 0.31 1.28
N VAL A 98 7.02 -0.39 2.23
CA VAL A 98 8.24 0.10 2.90
C VAL A 98 9.38 0.25 1.90
N ALA A 99 9.62 -0.77 1.05
CA ALA A 99 10.68 -0.73 0.06
C ALA A 99 10.47 0.40 -0.98
N GLY A 100 9.25 0.53 -1.52
CA GLY A 100 8.91 1.60 -2.46
C GLY A 100 8.96 3.00 -1.82
N GLY A 101 8.51 3.12 -0.56
CA GLY A 101 8.56 4.37 0.19
C GLY A 101 9.99 4.80 0.52
N ALA A 102 10.86 3.86 0.91
CA ALA A 102 12.27 4.13 1.16
C ALA A 102 13.00 4.60 -0.11
N LEU A 103 12.74 3.94 -1.25
CA LEU A 103 13.30 4.35 -2.55
C LEU A 103 12.81 5.74 -2.99
N ALA A 104 11.54 6.08 -2.73
CA ALA A 104 11.01 7.41 -2.99
C ALA A 104 11.71 8.47 -2.12
N ILE A 105 11.87 8.20 -0.82
CA ILE A 105 12.53 9.13 0.10
C ILE A 105 14.00 9.32 -0.31
N GLU A 106 14.73 8.23 -0.56
CA GLU A 106 16.13 8.29 -1.00
C GLU A 106 16.30 9.12 -2.29
N ASN A 107 15.34 9.03 -3.22
CA ASN A 107 15.40 9.79 -4.46
C ASN A 107 15.20 11.31 -4.26
N TYR A 108 14.38 11.69 -3.29
CA TYR A 108 13.96 13.08 -3.12
C TYR A 108 14.59 13.78 -1.92
N GLN A 109 15.21 13.06 -0.98
CA GLN A 109 15.78 13.64 0.25
C GLN A 109 16.85 14.72 -0.01
N ASP A 110 17.63 14.58 -1.08
CA ASP A 110 18.75 15.47 -1.42
C ASP A 110 18.38 16.52 -2.48
N GLY A 111 17.11 16.56 -2.91
CA GLY A 111 16.66 17.38 -4.06
C GLY A 111 16.43 18.87 -3.78
N GLY A 112 16.76 19.38 -2.60
CA GLY A 112 16.51 20.78 -2.20
C GLY A 112 15.02 21.11 -2.00
N ASP A 113 14.67 22.41 -1.97
CA ASP A 113 13.34 22.89 -1.55
C ASP A 113 12.33 23.05 -2.70
N SER A 114 12.36 22.16 -3.70
CA SER A 114 11.40 22.22 -4.81
C SER A 114 10.06 21.58 -4.44
N GLU A 115 8.98 22.09 -5.02
CA GLU A 115 7.62 21.55 -4.81
C GLU A 115 7.52 20.07 -5.24
N HIS A 116 8.25 19.68 -6.29
CA HIS A 116 8.39 18.29 -6.73
C HIS A 116 9.07 17.40 -5.68
N VAL A 117 10.10 17.90 -4.99
CA VAL A 117 10.79 17.15 -3.92
C VAL A 117 9.89 16.98 -2.70
N LYS A 118 9.17 18.03 -2.31
CA LYS A 118 8.16 17.95 -1.24
C LYS A 118 7.07 16.93 -1.57
N ALA A 119 6.57 16.93 -2.80
CA ALA A 119 5.57 15.96 -3.27
C ALA A 119 6.13 14.52 -3.29
N GLY A 120 7.38 14.33 -3.73
CA GLY A 120 8.06 13.04 -3.71
C GLY A 120 8.29 12.49 -2.30
N MET A 121 8.72 13.32 -1.36
CA MET A 121 8.85 12.95 0.05
C MET A 121 7.48 12.69 0.71
N ALA A 122 6.45 13.47 0.36
CA ALA A 122 5.09 13.24 0.81
C ALA A 122 4.55 11.88 0.30
N MET A 123 4.82 11.52 -0.96
CA MET A 123 4.46 10.20 -1.46
C MET A 123 5.21 9.09 -0.70
N GLY A 124 6.52 9.20 -0.55
CA GLY A 124 7.31 8.18 0.14
C GLY A 124 6.84 7.96 1.58
N SER A 125 6.57 9.05 2.30
CA SER A 125 5.99 8.96 3.65
C SER A 125 4.58 8.36 3.67
N MET A 126 3.73 8.68 2.69
CA MET A 126 2.40 8.07 2.56
C MET A 126 2.47 6.56 2.28
N MET A 127 3.45 6.10 1.50
CA MET A 127 3.70 4.67 1.30
C MET A 127 4.15 3.98 2.59
N VAL A 128 5.02 4.61 3.38
CA VAL A 128 5.43 4.08 4.69
C VAL A 128 4.25 4.03 5.67
N ILE A 129 3.41 5.06 5.69
CA ILE A 129 2.17 5.06 6.48
C ILE A 129 1.26 3.92 6.02
N ASN A 130 1.09 3.73 4.71
CA ASN A 130 0.29 2.64 4.17
C ASN A 130 0.82 1.26 4.60
N ALA A 131 2.13 1.09 4.63
CA ALA A 131 2.75 -0.13 5.15
C ALA A 131 2.43 -0.38 6.64
N LEU A 132 2.42 0.67 7.47
CA LEU A 132 2.03 0.54 8.88
C LEU A 132 0.57 0.13 9.02
N VAL A 133 -0.33 0.65 8.16
CA VAL A 133 -1.73 0.24 8.16
C VAL A 133 -1.86 -1.24 7.80
N TYR A 134 -1.17 -1.72 6.77
CA TYR A 134 -1.12 -3.15 6.42
C TYR A 134 -0.57 -4.02 7.56
N LEU A 135 0.43 -3.53 8.29
CA LEU A 135 1.00 -4.23 9.44
C LEU A 135 0.00 -4.34 10.60
N ILE A 136 -0.74 -3.25 10.85
CA ILE A 136 -1.81 -3.23 11.86
C ILE A 136 -2.92 -4.20 11.42
N ASP A 137 -3.35 -4.18 10.16
CA ASP A 137 -4.40 -5.07 9.66
C ASP A 137 -3.98 -6.55 9.74
N ALA A 138 -2.72 -6.87 9.42
CA ALA A 138 -2.15 -8.20 9.65
C ALA A 138 -2.18 -8.62 11.14
N GLY A 139 -1.88 -7.68 12.04
CA GLY A 139 -1.97 -7.91 13.49
C GLY A 139 -3.41 -8.11 13.98
N THR A 140 -4.34 -7.27 13.55
CA THR A 140 -5.75 -7.30 13.99
C THR A 140 -6.57 -8.41 13.35
N GLY A 141 -6.27 -8.80 12.11
CA GLY A 141 -6.88 -9.98 11.45
C GLY A 141 -6.62 -11.28 12.21
N THR A 142 -5.53 -11.33 12.98
CA THR A 142 -5.23 -12.45 13.90
C THR A 142 -6.00 -12.35 15.23
N ILE A 143 -6.28 -11.14 15.72
CA ILE A 143 -6.88 -10.89 17.04
C ILE A 143 -8.41 -11.06 17.02
N ALA A 144 -9.07 -10.82 15.88
CA ALA A 144 -10.53 -10.98 15.75
C ALA A 144 -11.01 -12.44 15.90
N ASN A 145 -10.12 -13.43 15.84
CA ASN A 145 -10.47 -14.85 15.93
C ASN A 145 -10.20 -15.51 17.31
N ARG A 146 -9.87 -14.73 18.36
CA ARG A 146 -9.69 -15.27 19.72
C ARG A 146 -10.94 -15.25 20.59
N ASN A 147 -12.09 -14.79 20.07
CA ASN A 147 -13.33 -14.64 20.85
C ASN A 147 -14.52 -15.46 20.32
N LEU A 148 -14.27 -16.58 19.62
CA LEU A 148 -15.27 -17.62 19.38
C LEU A 148 -14.71 -18.98 19.78
#